data_AF-A0A935ZQ11-F1
#
_entry.id   AF-A0A935ZQ11-F1
#
_cell.length_a   1.000
_cell.length_b   1.000
_cell.length_c   1.000
_cell.angle_alpha   90.00
_cell.angle_beta   90.00
_cell.angle_gamma   90.00
#
_symmetry.space_group_name_H-M   'P 1'
#
loop_
_entity.id
_entity.type
_entity.pdbx_description
1 polymer ?
#
loop_
_entity_poly.entity_id
_entity_poly.type
_entity_poly.pdbx_seq_one_letter_code
_entity_poly.pdbx_strand_id
1 'polypeptide(L)'
;MKEENNKEYIPNTIEIEERMFNIFASIIILTLSIIGLYNNSFPIIIPGRRGRGINLMLHSEPLWIFCIVLLCAILFLLSTVADHMDKRDNERKYAQFANLMKKLMWLFLVISLLAEWFIFKKSTPLW
;
A
#
# COMPACT_ATOMS: atom_id res chain seq x y z
N MET A 1 23.31 -29.13 -33.64
CA MET A 1 21.92 -29.38 -33.20
C MET A 1 21.89 -29.04 -31.72
N LYS A 2 21.47 -27.82 -31.35
CA LYS A 2 21.41 -27.40 -29.94
C LYS A 2 20.11 -27.94 -29.38
N GLU A 3 20.20 -28.85 -28.42
CA GLU A 3 19.05 -29.28 -27.63
C GLU A 3 18.56 -28.07 -26.83
N GLU A 4 17.51 -27.41 -27.34
CA GLU A 4 16.70 -26.50 -26.54
C GLU A 4 16.01 -27.36 -25.48
N ASN A 5 16.57 -27.29 -24.27
CA ASN A 5 16.03 -27.87 -23.06
C ASN A 5 14.72 -27.13 -22.76
N ASN A 6 13.64 -27.59 -23.40
CA ASN A 6 12.28 -27.10 -23.25
C ASN A 6 11.77 -27.54 -21.87
N LYS A 7 12.31 -26.89 -20.83
CA LYS A 7 11.78 -26.99 -19.49
C LYS A 7 10.37 -26.42 -19.54
N GLU A 8 9.40 -27.32 -19.54
CA GLU A 8 7.98 -27.00 -19.49
C GLU A 8 7.75 -26.00 -18.35
N TYR A 9 7.24 -24.82 -18.67
CA TYR A 9 7.02 -23.74 -17.71
C TYR A 9 5.97 -24.21 -16.69
N ILE A 10 6.40 -24.42 -15.45
CA ILE A 10 5.52 -24.74 -14.33
C ILE A 10 5.07 -23.40 -13.74
N PRO A 11 3.81 -22.96 -13.97
CA PRO A 11 3.34 -21.70 -13.44
C PRO A 11 3.40 -21.72 -11.91
N ASN A 12 3.83 -20.62 -11.31
CA ASN A 12 3.86 -20.46 -9.86
C ASN A 12 2.43 -20.57 -9.29
N THR A 13 2.10 -21.71 -8.67
CA THR A 13 0.82 -21.95 -8.03
C THR A 13 0.82 -21.35 -6.63
N ILE A 14 0.54 -20.04 -6.55
CA ILE A 14 0.17 -19.41 -5.28
C ILE A 14 -1.17 -19.98 -4.82
N GLU A 15 -1.31 -20.23 -3.53
CA GLU A 15 -2.55 -20.73 -2.94
C GLU A 15 -3.71 -19.74 -3.18
N ILE A 16 -4.88 -20.29 -3.50
CA ILE A 16 -6.10 -19.49 -3.76
C ILE A 16 -6.42 -18.59 -2.56
N GLU A 17 -6.06 -19.02 -1.36
CA GLU A 17 -6.24 -18.28 -0.10
C GLU A 17 -5.52 -16.93 -0.10
N GLU A 18 -4.25 -16.88 -0.51
CA GLU A 18 -3.49 -15.61 -0.56
C GLU A 18 -4.09 -14.63 -1.57
N ARG A 19 -4.63 -15.14 -2.68
CA ARG A 19 -5.29 -14.31 -3.70
C ARG A 19 -6.58 -13.71 -3.16
N MET A 20 -7.41 -14.53 -2.51
CA MET A 20 -8.65 -14.09 -1.89
C MET A 20 -8.39 -13.08 -0.78
N PHE A 21 -7.34 -13.31 0.03
CA PHE A 21 -6.91 -12.35 1.05
C PHE A 21 -6.48 -11.01 0.43
N ASN A 22 -5.66 -11.02 -0.62
CA ASN A 22 -5.20 -9.78 -1.27
C ASN A 22 -6.36 -8.99 -1.90
N ILE A 23 -7.30 -9.68 -2.56
CA ILE A 23 -8.51 -9.05 -3.11
C ILE A 23 -9.34 -8.45 -1.97
N PHE A 24 -9.63 -9.23 -0.93
CA PHE A 24 -10.42 -8.76 0.21
C PHE A 24 -9.77 -7.59 0.94
N ALA A 25 -8.46 -7.66 1.18
CA ALA A 25 -7.67 -6.59 1.75
C ALA A 25 -7.72 -5.33 0.87
N SER A 26 -7.61 -5.45 -0.46
CA SER A 26 -7.72 -4.31 -1.37
C SER A 26 -9.09 -3.62 -1.30
N ILE A 27 -10.18 -4.39 -1.20
CA ILE A 27 -11.55 -3.87 -1.06
C ILE A 27 -11.73 -3.15 0.27
N ILE A 28 -11.22 -3.73 1.37
CA ILE A 28 -11.25 -3.09 2.69
C ILE A 28 -10.49 -1.78 2.66
N ILE A 29 -9.25 -1.78 2.15
CA ILE A 29 -8.41 -0.58 2.08
C ILE A 29 -9.11 0.50 1.25
N LEU A 30 -9.68 0.15 0.09
CA LEU A 30 -10.42 1.09 -0.74
C LEU A 30 -11.63 1.67 -0.01
N THR A 31 -12.42 0.83 0.66
CA THR A 31 -13.60 1.26 1.43
C THR A 31 -13.21 2.21 2.57
N LEU A 32 -12.17 1.87 3.34
CA LEU A 32 -11.64 2.74 4.39
C LEU A 32 -11.10 4.06 3.84
N SER A 33 -10.44 4.03 2.68
CA SER A 33 -9.94 5.22 1.99
C SER A 33 -11.08 6.19 1.66
N ILE A 34 -12.18 5.67 1.10
CA ILE A 34 -13.35 6.45 0.73
C ILE A 34 -14.03 7.06 1.97
N ILE A 35 -14.20 6.26 3.03
CA ILE A 35 -14.78 6.74 4.30
C ILE A 35 -13.91 7.85 4.91
N GLY A 36 -12.59 7.68 4.90
CA GLY A 36 -11.65 8.68 5.38
C GLY A 36 -11.69 10.00 4.60
N LEU A 37 -11.82 9.91 3.27
CA LEU A 37 -11.96 11.08 2.40
C LEU A 37 -13.31 11.77 2.61
N TYR A 38 -14.40 11.02 2.74
CA TYR A 38 -15.74 11.56 3.03
C TYR A 38 -15.77 12.36 4.34
N ASN A 39 -15.10 11.84 5.37
CA ASN A 39 -15.00 12.53 6.66
C ASN A 39 -13.92 13.63 6.69
N ASN A 40 -13.15 13.77 5.60
CA ASN A 40 -12.00 14.68 5.48
C ASN A 40 -11.00 14.55 6.65
N SER A 41 -10.94 13.37 7.26
CA SER A 41 -10.17 13.07 8.46
C SER A 41 -9.95 11.56 8.55
N PHE A 42 -8.69 11.14 8.73
CA PHE A 42 -8.35 9.72 8.89
C PHE A 42 -7.67 9.49 10.24
N PRO A 43 -8.28 8.67 11.14
CA PRO A 43 -7.66 8.34 12.41
C PRO A 43 -6.57 7.29 12.21
N ILE A 44 -5.31 7.67 12.46
CA ILE A 44 -4.20 6.73 12.57
C ILE A 44 -3.94 6.48 14.06
N ILE A 45 -4.33 5.30 14.52
CA ILE A 45 -4.10 4.86 15.90
C ILE A 45 -2.71 4.20 15.95
N ILE A 46 -1.73 4.89 16.52
CA ILE A 46 -0.42 4.30 16.81
C ILE A 46 -0.45 3.81 18.27
N PRO A 47 -0.51 2.49 18.52
CA PRO A 47 -0.48 1.96 19.87
C PRO A 47 0.88 2.26 20.52
N GLY A 48 0.89 3.23 21.44
CA GLY A 48 2.07 3.59 22.21
C GLY A 48 2.36 2.53 23.27
N ARG A 49 3.60 2.04 23.33
CA ARG A 49 4.03 1.00 24.28
C ARG A 49 4.11 1.48 25.75
N ARG A 50 4.05 2.80 26.00
CA ARG A 50 4.08 3.45 27.32
C ARG A 50 3.29 4.77 27.28
N GLY A 51 1.99 4.74 27.61
CA GLY A 51 1.12 5.92 27.69
C GLY A 51 -0.05 5.92 26.70
N ARG A 52 -1.04 6.82 26.92
CA ARG A 52 -2.19 7.04 26.02
C ARG A 52 -1.66 7.08 24.58
N GLY A 53 -2.11 6.15 23.74
CA GLY A 53 -1.64 6.01 22.37
C GLY A 53 -1.69 7.35 21.62
N ILE A 54 -0.77 7.54 20.67
CA ILE A 54 -0.76 8.74 19.85
C ILE A 54 -1.88 8.56 18.83
N ASN A 55 -2.99 9.26 19.03
CA ASN A 55 -4.04 9.40 18.04
C ASN A 55 -3.61 10.52 17.09
N LEU A 56 -3.02 10.16 15.95
CA LEU A 56 -2.76 11.11 14.87
C LEU A 56 -4.02 11.18 14.01
N MET A 57 -4.68 12.34 13.99
CA MET A 57 -5.70 12.62 12.98
C MET A 57 -5.03 13.40 11.86
N LEU A 58 -4.95 12.78 10.68
CA LEU A 58 -4.53 13.51 9.48
C LEU A 58 -5.67 14.41 9.04
N HIS A 59 -5.42 15.72 9.04
CA HIS A 59 -6.39 16.73 8.65
C HIS A 59 -6.05 17.33 7.29
N SER A 60 -7.04 17.44 6.41
CA SER A 60 -6.98 18.19 5.14
C SER A 60 -5.81 17.80 4.20
N GLU A 61 -4.70 18.55 4.19
CA GLU A 61 -3.67 18.48 3.14
C GLU A 61 -2.87 17.15 3.13
N PRO A 62 -2.37 16.63 4.27
CA PRO A 62 -1.64 15.36 4.30
C PRO A 62 -2.51 14.14 4.01
N LEU A 63 -3.85 14.27 4.11
CA LEU A 63 -4.81 13.21 3.79
C LEU A 63 -4.76 12.84 2.30
N TRP A 64 -4.61 13.82 1.41
CA TRP A 64 -4.49 13.56 -0.03
C TRP A 64 -3.24 12.75 -0.37
N ILE A 65 -2.12 13.06 0.29
CA ILE A 65 -0.86 12.30 0.16
C ILE A 65 -1.07 10.87 0.69
N PHE A 66 -1.79 10.72 1.80
CA PHE A 66 -2.10 9.42 2.36
C PHE A 66 -3.02 8.59 1.43
N CYS A 67 -3.98 9.21 0.75
CA CYS A 67 -4.79 8.53 -0.27
C CYS A 67 -3.93 7.96 -1.42
N ILE A 68 -2.86 8.65 -1.82
CA ILE A 68 -1.91 8.14 -2.82
C ILE A 68 -1.20 6.89 -2.30
N VAL A 69 -0.83 6.86 -1.01
CA VAL A 69 -0.24 5.66 -0.36
C VAL A 69 -1.21 4.49 -0.45
N LEU A 70 -2.48 4.70 -0.12
CA LEU A 70 -3.52 3.66 -0.15
C LEU A 70 -3.78 3.15 -1.57
N LEU A 71 -3.76 4.05 -2.57
CA LEU A 71 -3.84 3.68 -3.99
C LEU A 71 -2.65 2.81 -4.40
N CYS A 72 -1.42 3.18 -4.02
CA CYS A 72 -0.22 2.38 -4.29
C CYS A 72 -0.29 1.00 -3.60
N ALA A 73 -0.85 0.91 -2.39
CA ALA A 73 -1.05 -0.35 -1.69
C ALA A 73 -2.06 -1.26 -2.42
N ILE A 74 -3.16 -0.70 -2.92
CA ILE A 74 -4.13 -1.42 -3.74
C ILE A 74 -3.49 -1.92 -5.03
N LEU A 75 -2.73 -1.08 -5.74
CA LEU A 75 -2.04 -1.49 -6.97
C LEU A 75 -0.98 -2.57 -6.71
N PHE A 76 -0.29 -2.52 -5.58
CA PHE A 76 0.64 -3.57 -5.16
C PHE A 76 -0.09 -4.91 -4.96
N LEU A 77 -1.20 -4.92 -4.22
CA LEU A 77 -2.02 -6.12 -3.98
C LEU A 77 -2.67 -6.65 -5.26
N LEU A 78 -3.12 -5.77 -6.15
CA LEU A 78 -3.67 -6.18 -7.44
C LEU A 78 -2.59 -6.72 -8.38
N SER A 79 -1.36 -6.19 -8.31
CA SER A 79 -0.24 -6.70 -9.09
C SER A 79 0.11 -8.13 -8.74
N THR A 80 0.04 -8.53 -7.46
CA THR A 80 0.31 -9.92 -7.06
C THR A 80 -0.78 -10.88 -7.56
N VAL A 81 -2.03 -10.43 -7.58
CA VAL A 81 -3.14 -11.19 -8.16
C VAL A 81 -3.01 -11.29 -9.69
N ALA A 82 -2.61 -10.21 -10.36
CA ALA A 82 -2.46 -10.15 -11.80
C ALA A 82 -1.29 -11.00 -12.31
N ASP A 83 -0.13 -10.97 -11.63
CA ASP A 83 1.04 -11.82 -11.93
C ASP A 83 0.65 -13.29 -12.00
N HIS A 84 -0.20 -13.72 -11.06
CA HIS A 84 -0.64 -15.10 -10.98
C HIS A 84 -1.72 -15.49 -11.99
N MET A 85 -2.51 -14.53 -12.50
CA MET A 85 -3.46 -14.80 -13.59
C MET A 85 -2.78 -14.82 -14.97
N ASP A 86 -1.57 -14.25 -15.09
CA ASP A 86 -0.82 -14.27 -16.34
C ASP A 86 -0.12 -15.63 -16.50
N LYS A 87 -0.49 -16.37 -17.56
CA LYS A 87 0.13 -17.65 -17.92
C LYS A 87 1.42 -17.47 -18.74
N ARG A 88 1.82 -16.23 -19.02
CA ARG A 88 3.02 -15.88 -19.80
C ARG A 88 4.23 -15.76 -18.88
N ASP A 89 5.42 -16.02 -19.43
CA ASP A 89 6.71 -15.91 -18.73
C ASP A 89 7.13 -14.44 -18.54
N ASN A 90 6.34 -13.70 -17.75
CA ASN A 90 6.48 -12.26 -17.55
C ASN A 90 6.62 -11.89 -16.06
N GLU A 91 6.89 -12.88 -15.21
CA GLU A 91 7.05 -12.80 -13.74
C GLU A 91 7.96 -11.63 -13.32
N ARG A 92 9.04 -11.42 -14.10
CA ARG A 92 10.03 -10.39 -13.80
C ARG A 92 9.48 -8.96 -13.87
N LYS A 93 8.51 -8.70 -14.75
CA LYS A 93 7.90 -7.36 -14.89
C LYS A 93 6.94 -7.06 -13.74
N TYR A 94 6.14 -8.04 -13.32
CA TYR A 94 5.27 -7.89 -12.16
C TYR A 94 6.06 -7.73 -10.87
N ALA A 95 7.13 -8.50 -10.69
CA ALA A 95 8.04 -8.33 -9.55
C ALA A 95 8.68 -6.93 -9.51
N GLN A 96 9.07 -6.38 -10.66
CA GLN A 96 9.58 -5.00 -10.74
C GLN A 96 8.51 -3.95 -10.40
N PHE A 97 7.30 -4.12 -10.93
CA PHE A 97 6.17 -3.22 -10.65
C PHE A 97 5.79 -3.24 -9.17
N ALA A 98 5.65 -4.43 -8.58
CA ALA A 98 5.34 -4.60 -7.17
C ALA A 98 6.40 -3.95 -6.27
N ASN A 99 7.69 -4.14 -6.58
CA ASN A 99 8.78 -3.49 -5.85
C ASN A 99 8.77 -1.97 -5.99
N LEU A 100 8.43 -1.43 -7.17
CA LEU A 100 8.29 0.00 -7.39
C LEU A 100 7.14 0.57 -6.56
N MET A 101 5.96 -0.05 -6.61
CA MET A 101 4.79 0.37 -5.84
C MET A 101 5.05 0.32 -4.34
N LYS A 102 5.76 -0.70 -3.85
CA LYS A 102 6.19 -0.79 -2.45
C LYS A 102 7.11 0.38 -2.06
N LYS A 103 8.10 0.72 -2.89
CA LYS A 103 9.00 1.86 -2.64
C LYS A 103 8.23 3.18 -2.61
N LEU A 104 7.34 3.39 -3.57
CA LEU A 104 6.48 4.59 -3.64
C LEU A 104 5.57 4.68 -2.41
N MET A 105 4.95 3.58 -2.00
CA MET A 105 4.12 3.51 -0.79
C MET A 105 4.89 3.97 0.45
N TRP A 106 6.09 3.43 0.68
CA TRP A 106 6.92 3.83 1.82
C TRP A 106 7.37 5.30 1.73
N LEU A 107 7.74 5.76 0.54
CA LEU A 107 8.15 7.15 0.31
C LEU A 107 7.02 8.13 0.64
N PHE A 108 5.83 7.92 0.07
CA PHE A 108 4.67 8.78 0.29
C PHE A 108 4.15 8.70 1.73
N LEU A 109 4.26 7.54 2.39
CA LEU A 109 3.92 7.39 3.80
C LEU A 109 4.79 8.29 4.68
N VAL A 110 6.12 8.25 4.48
CA VAL A 110 7.07 9.10 5.23
C VAL A 110 6.79 10.57 4.95
N ILE A 111 6.54 10.95 3.70
CA ILE A 111 6.22 12.34 3.34
C ILE A 111 4.93 12.80 4.02
N SER A 112 3.87 11.99 4.02
CA SER A 112 2.58 12.32 4.66
C SER A 112 2.74 12.54 6.17
N LEU A 113 3.48 11.66 6.85
CA LEU A 113 3.76 11.80 8.28
C LEU A 113 4.62 13.01 8.62
N LEU A 114 5.64 13.30 7.80
CA LEU A 114 6.47 14.49 7.97
C LEU A 114 5.65 15.76 7.74
N ALA A 115 4.80 15.80 6.71
CA ALA A 115 3.93 16.93 6.43
C ALA A 115 2.99 17.21 7.60
N GLU A 116 2.33 16.18 8.13
CA GLU A 116 1.49 16.29 9.34
C GLU A 116 2.30 16.82 10.53
N TRP A 117 3.50 16.28 10.78
CA TRP A 117 4.35 16.74 11.88
C TRP A 117 4.78 18.21 11.74
N PHE A 118 5.15 18.64 10.53
CA PHE A 118 5.50 20.04 10.24
C PHE A 118 4.30 20.97 10.45
N ILE A 119 3.11 20.58 9.98
CA ILE A 119 1.86 21.34 10.16
C ILE A 119 1.48 21.42 11.64
N PHE A 120 1.57 20.30 12.37
CA PHE A 120 1.29 20.24 13.80
C PHE A 120 2.25 21.13 14.61
N LYS A 121 3.55 21.08 14.30
CA LYS A 121 4.56 21.94 14.95
C LYS A 121 4.33 23.42 14.68
N LYS A 122 3.89 23.79 13.47
CA LYS A 122 3.54 25.19 13.15
C LYS A 122 2.30 25.67 13.90
N SER A 123 1.36 24.78 14.17
CA SER A 123 0.07 25.08 14.82
C SER A 123 0.14 25.16 16.36
N THR A 124 1.23 24.68 16.97
CA THR A 124 1.45 24.77 18.43
C THR A 124 2.60 25.74 18.74
N PRO A 125 2.33 27.04 18.95
CA PRO A 125 3.36 27.95 19.45
C PRO A 125 3.77 27.50 20.85
N LEU A 126 5.05 27.15 21.00
CA LEU A 126 5.70 26.97 22.31
C LEU A 126 5.62 28.32 23.05
N TRP A 127 4.73 28.41 24.04
CA TRP A 127 4.78 29.41 25.10
C TRP A 127 5.52 28.82 26.29
#